data_AF-A0A1G2ZGH2-F1
#
_entry.id   AF-A0A1G2ZGH2-F1
#
_cell.length_a   1.000
_cell.length_b   1.000
_cell.length_c   1.000
_cell.angle_alpha   90.00
_cell.angle_beta   90.00
_cell.angle_gamma   90.00
#
_symmetry.space_group_name_H-M   'P 1'
#
loop_
_entity.id
_entity.type
_entity.pdbx_description
1 polymer ?
#
loop_
_entity_poly.entity_id
_entity_poly.type
_entity_poly.pdbx_seq_one_letter_code
_entity_poly.pdbx_strand_id
1 'polypeptide(L)'
;MDRTDEQLARASIQRDPEAFGILIERLRCPLIAYITGLRATRDDAEELAQETFLAAWQKLPGLRDPARVKGWIYRIAHNDRQPDRHDV
;
A
#
# COMPACT_ATOMS: atom_id res chain seq x y z
N MET A 1 -8.17 -15.93 15.70
CA MET A 1 -8.55 -14.53 16.00
C MET A 1 -8.07 -13.68 14.84
N ASP A 2 -8.97 -13.00 14.13
CA ASP A 2 -8.59 -12.06 13.09
C ASP A 2 -7.79 -10.90 13.71
N ARG A 3 -6.56 -10.67 13.23
CA ARG A 3 -5.77 -9.50 13.64
C ARG A 3 -6.38 -8.25 12.99
N THR A 4 -6.47 -7.16 13.75
CA THR A 4 -6.84 -5.85 13.22
C THR A 4 -5.72 -5.29 12.34
N ASP A 5 -6.05 -4.35 11.45
CA ASP A 5 -5.05 -3.69 10.60
C ASP A 5 -3.96 -2.99 11.42
N GLU A 6 -4.31 -2.45 12.60
CA GLU A 6 -3.35 -1.88 13.55
C GLU A 6 -2.36 -2.93 14.07
N GLN A 7 -2.85 -4.10 14.47
CA GLN A 7 -2.00 -5.20 14.97
C GLN A 7 -1.08 -5.73 13.88
N LEU A 8 -1.61 -5.86 12.66
CA LEU A 8 -0.80 -6.25 11.50
C LEU A 8 0.27 -5.20 11.22
N ALA A 9 -0.09 -3.91 11.21
CA ALA A 9 0.88 -2.83 10.99
C ALA A 9 1.98 -2.80 12.05
N ARG A 10 1.64 -3.01 13.33
CA ARG A 10 2.62 -3.13 14.42
C ARG A 10 3.60 -4.28 14.20
N ALA A 11 3.10 -5.45 13.81
CA ALA A 11 3.95 -6.60 13.50
C ALA A 11 4.83 -6.32 12.27
N SER A 12 4.26 -5.74 11.21
CA SER A 12 4.99 -5.39 9.99
C SER A 12 6.10 -4.36 10.24
N ILE A 13 5.90 -3.38 11.13
CA ILE A 13 6.96 -2.43 11.55
C ILE A 13 8.17 -3.18 12.12
N GLN A 14 7.93 -4.28 12.84
CA GLN A 14 8.97 -5.18 13.38
C GLN A 14 9.52 -6.17 12.33
N ARG A 15 9.32 -5.89 11.04
CA ARG A 15 9.77 -6.70 9.90
C ARG A 15 9.14 -8.09 9.83
N ASP A 16 7.87 -8.21 10.23
CA ASP A 16 7.07 -9.40 9.97
C ASP A 16 6.44 -9.33 8.55
N PRO A 17 6.94 -10.11 7.58
CA PRO A 17 6.42 -10.11 6.22
C PRO A 17 5.05 -10.77 6.11
N GLU A 18 4.71 -11.71 7.00
CA GLU A 18 3.42 -12.41 6.98
C GLU A 18 2.31 -11.43 7.37
N ALA A 19 2.54 -10.63 8.42
CA ALA A 19 1.62 -9.58 8.83
C ALA A 19 1.39 -8.55 7.71
N PHE A 20 2.43 -8.22 6.94
CA PHE A 20 2.30 -7.29 5.82
C PHE A 20 1.59 -7.94 4.62
N GLY A 21 1.81 -9.23 4.37
CA GLY A 21 1.07 -10.00 3.37
C GLY A 21 -0.44 -9.92 3.59
N ILE A 22 -0.89 -10.08 4.83
CA ILE A 22 -2.32 -9.97 5.18
C ILE A 22 -2.85 -8.55 4.91
N LEU A 23 -2.06 -7.51 5.17
CA LEU A 23 -2.43 -6.13 4.81
C LEU A 23 -2.56 -5.95 3.29
N ILE A 24 -1.66 -6.54 2.51
CA ILE A 24 -1.73 -6.52 1.03
C ILE A 24 -3.03 -7.21 0.59
N GLU A 25 -3.31 -8.42 1.05
CA GLU A 25 -4.52 -9.16 0.67
C GLU A 25 -5.80 -8.37 0.96
N ARG A 26 -5.87 -7.71 2.13
CA ARG A 26 -7.02 -6.89 2.53
C ARG A 26 -7.15 -5.59 1.73
N LEU A 27 -6.02 -4.98 1.36
CA LEU A 27 -6.01 -3.64 0.78
C LEU A 27 -5.84 -3.60 -0.74
N ARG A 28 -5.42 -4.71 -1.38
CA ARG A 28 -5.15 -4.76 -2.83
C ARG A 28 -6.37 -4.36 -3.65
N CYS A 29 -7.49 -5.07 -3.51
CA CYS A 29 -8.69 -4.76 -4.30
C CYS A 29 -9.25 -3.36 -4.02
N PRO A 30 -9.39 -2.90 -2.75
CA PRO A 30 -9.79 -1.53 -2.45
C PRO A 30 -8.86 -0.47 -3.02
N LEU A 31 -7.54 -0.69 -2.98
CA LEU A 31 -6.55 0.25 -3.48
C LEU A 31 -6.60 0.36 -5.01
N ILE A 32 -6.69 -0.77 -5.72
CA ILE A 32 -6.86 -0.79 -7.19
C ILE A 32 -8.13 -0.05 -7.59
N ALA A 33 -9.25 -0.29 -6.90
CA ALA A 33 -10.51 0.40 -7.17
C ALA A 33 -10.39 1.91 -6.97
N TYR A 34 -9.71 2.33 -5.90
CA TYR A 34 -9.41 3.74 -5.63
C TYR A 34 -8.55 4.37 -6.75
N ILE A 35 -7.44 3.72 -7.14
CA ILE A 35 -6.53 4.22 -8.18
C ILE A 35 -7.25 4.29 -9.54
N THR A 36 -8.04 3.27 -9.88
CA THR A 36 -8.85 3.26 -11.11
C THR A 36 -9.79 4.47 -11.18
N GLY A 37 -10.42 4.83 -10.05
CA GLY A 37 -11.28 6.01 -9.93
C GLY A 37 -10.56 7.36 -10.15
N LEU A 38 -9.23 7.40 -10.05
CA LEU A 38 -8.42 8.59 -10.32
C LEU A 38 -8.13 8.82 -11.82
N ARG A 39 -8.74 8.02 -12.70
CA ARG A 39 -8.59 8.00 -14.18
C ARG A 39 -7.39 7.19 -14.70
N ALA A 40 -7.04 6.10 -14.02
CA ALA A 40 -6.08 5.10 -14.50
C ALA A 40 -6.82 3.93 -15.17
N THR A 41 -6.17 3.22 -16.10
CA THR A 41 -6.71 1.92 -16.55
C THR A 41 -6.59 0.88 -15.44
N ARG A 42 -7.25 -0.27 -15.59
CA ARG A 42 -7.17 -1.34 -14.59
C ARG A 42 -5.74 -1.88 -14.47
N ASP A 43 -5.05 -2.09 -15.59
CA ASP A 43 -3.66 -2.55 -15.61
C ASP A 43 -2.72 -1.54 -14.94
N ASP A 44 -2.82 -0.26 -15.29
CA ASP A 44 -2.03 0.81 -14.64
C ASP A 44 -2.29 0.84 -13.12
N ALA A 45 -3.54 0.63 -12.71
CA ALA A 45 -3.93 0.62 -11.30
C ALA A 45 -3.37 -0.60 -10.55
N GLU A 46 -3.28 -1.75 -11.20
CA GLU A 46 -2.64 -2.94 -10.63
C GLU A 46 -1.13 -2.75 -10.49
N GLU A 47 -0.47 -2.18 -11.49
CA GLU A 47 0.95 -1.85 -11.45
C GLU A 47 1.26 -0.84 -10.34
N LEU A 48 0.54 0.29 -10.31
CA LEU A 48 0.74 1.31 -9.28
C LEU A 48 0.43 0.78 -7.87
N ALA A 49 -0.54 -0.11 -7.71
CA ALA A 49 -0.81 -0.74 -6.43
C ALA A 49 0.37 -1.61 -5.97
N GLN A 50 1.02 -2.36 -6.87
CA GLN A 50 2.21 -3.13 -6.54
C GLN A 50 3.37 -2.21 -6.11
N GLU A 51 3.66 -1.17 -6.89
CA GLU A 51 4.69 -0.17 -6.53
C GLU A 51 4.39 0.46 -5.17
N THR A 52 3.13 0.82 -4.92
CA THR A 52 2.69 1.38 -3.64
C THR A 52 2.98 0.44 -2.48
N PHE A 53 2.67 -0.85 -2.58
CA PHE A 53 2.94 -1.80 -1.50
C PHE A 53 4.44 -2.01 -1.27
N LEU A 54 5.24 -2.04 -2.33
CA LEU A 54 6.71 -2.10 -2.24
C LEU A 54 7.28 -0.85 -1.54
N ALA A 55 6.79 0.34 -1.92
CA ALA A 55 7.17 1.59 -1.29
C ALA A 55 6.70 1.66 0.18
N ALA A 56 5.50 1.17 0.46
CA ALA A 56 4.94 1.08 1.81
C ALA A 56 5.79 0.17 2.69
N TRP A 57 6.22 -1.00 2.22
CA TRP A 57 7.10 -1.90 2.99
C TRP A 57 8.42 -1.22 3.36
N GLN A 58 9.04 -0.50 2.41
CA GLN A 58 10.30 0.20 2.64
C GLN A 58 10.16 1.38 3.61
N LYS A 59 9.07 2.15 3.50
CA LYS A 59 8.79 3.34 4.32
C LYS A 59 8.13 3.01 5.65
N LEU A 60 7.77 1.75 5.88
CA LEU A 60 6.98 1.30 7.02
C LEU A 60 7.56 1.69 8.40
N PRO A 61 8.88 1.69 8.63
CA PRO A 61 9.45 2.16 9.89
C PRO A 61 9.13 3.64 10.21
N GLY A 62 8.76 4.43 9.20
CA GLY A 62 8.32 5.82 9.35
C GLY A 62 6.83 5.99 9.67
N LEU A 63 6.05 4.91 9.74
CA LEU A 63 4.63 4.96 10.12
C LEU A 63 4.48 5.32 11.60
N ARG A 64 4.05 6.55 11.87
CA ARG A 64 3.90 7.08 13.23
C ARG A 64 2.70 6.52 13.99
N ASP A 65 1.63 6.18 13.27
CA ASP A 65 0.38 5.70 13.83
C ASP A 65 -0.07 4.42 13.10
N PRO A 66 0.15 3.23 13.68
CA PRO A 66 -0.23 1.95 13.09
C PRO A 66 -1.73 1.83 12.80
N ALA A 67 -2.60 2.51 13.56
CA ALA A 67 -4.05 2.46 13.34
C ALA A 67 -4.45 3.15 12.02
N ARG A 68 -3.57 3.98 11.46
CA ARG A 68 -3.79 4.71 10.20
C ARG A 68 -3.09 4.11 9.00
N VAL A 69 -2.59 2.87 9.10
CA VAL A 69 -1.86 2.18 8.03
C VAL A 69 -2.58 2.24 6.68
N LYS A 70 -3.90 2.02 6.66
CA LYS A 70 -4.71 2.09 5.43
C LYS A 70 -4.64 3.47 4.79
N GLY A 71 -4.94 4.52 5.55
CA GLY A 71 -4.89 5.90 5.03
C GLY A 71 -3.48 6.34 4.64
N TRP A 72 -2.47 5.83 5.33
CA TRP A 72 -1.06 6.08 4.99
C TRP A 72 -0.67 5.43 3.67
N ILE A 73 -1.06 4.17 3.41
CA ILE A 73 -0.84 3.48 2.12
C ILE A 73 -1.53 4.24 0.98
N TYR A 74 -2.77 4.69 1.17
CA TYR A 74 -3.50 5.46 0.15
C TYR A 74 -2.82 6.80 -0.16
N ARG A 75 -2.20 7.42 0.85
CA ARG A 75 -1.39 8.64 0.64
C ARG A 75 -0.13 8.34 -0.17
N ILE A 76 0.50 7.19 0.03
CA ILE A 76 1.65 6.76 -0.79
C ILE A 76 1.19 6.64 -2.24
N ALA A 77 0.13 5.87 -2.53
CA ALA A 77 -0.40 5.73 -3.89
C ALA A 77 -0.76 7.08 -4.55
N HIS A 78 -1.34 8.00 -3.77
CA HIS A 78 -1.70 9.32 -4.27
C HIS A 78 -0.46 10.18 -4.59
N ASN A 79 0.63 10.01 -3.83
CA ASN A 79 1.87 10.75 -4.02
C ASN A 79 2.78 10.12 -5.08
N ASP A 80 2.67 8.80 -5.30
CA ASP A 80 3.45 8.03 -6.30
C ASP A 80 2.93 8.24 -7.73
N ARG A 81 2.29 9.38 -8.01
CA ARG A 81 1.93 9.79 -9.35
C ARG A 81 3.22 9.96 -10.16
N GLN A 82 3.65 8.92 -10.86
CA GLN A 82 4.85 8.91 -11.67
C GLN A 82 4.87 10.12 -12.62
N PRO A 83 5.89 10.99 -12.59
CA PRO A 83 6.34 11.67 -13.78
C PRO A 83 7.15 10.68 -14.63
N ASP A 84 6.70 10.44 -15.87
CA ASP A 84 7.42 9.80 -16.99
C ASP A 84 8.43 8.69 -16.62
N ARG A 85 7.97 7.43 -16.66
CA ARG A 85 8.85 6.32 -17.04
C ARG A 85 8.68 6.04 -18.53
N HIS A 86 9.35 6.85 -19.35
CA HIS A 86 9.90 6.32 -20.59
C HIS A 86 11.16 5.54 -20.21
N ASP A 87 11.09 4.21 -20.28
CA ASP A 87 12.27 3.36 -20.33
C ASP A 87 13.19 3.81 -21.47
N VAL A 88 14.49 3.92 -21.18
CA VAL A 88 15.58 4.06 -22.17
C VAL A 88 16.29 2.73 -22.34
#